data_AF-A0A841G081-F1
#
_entry.id   AF-A0A841G081-F1
#
_cell.length_a   1.000
_cell.length_b   1.000
_cell.length_c   1.000
_cell.angle_alpha   90.00
_cell.angle_beta   90.00
_cell.angle_gamma   90.00
#
_symmetry.space_group_name_H-M   'P 1'
#
loop_
_entity.id
_entity.type
_entity.pdbx_description
1 polymer ?
#
loop_
_entity_poly.entity_id
_entity_poly.type
_entity_poly.pdbx_seq_one_letter_code
_entity_poly.pdbx_strand_id
1 'polypeptide(L)'
;MRRARTTGTKRAARYSITIAALIAAAAATGWLAPPVGEAPPADPNALAQQALDLEGRVYHAATTREHHCMEKQGFTAHPDDADLSDYILVPTLDEAAEHGFVNAEEEAATSGFTAKPVAYQDAYFTALAGDPDWDRASGAPPLPGTCLAQVNERLYGDRIAPSRPGAFDPANQEALFTEDPRLITAYDDWRACLRGKGDHPDFATVDQARKHAEGFYEDDDYTEARRKELALAVDVSVCASGSGLREAYRAARESARATLYERFRPQITTWCETLRTALDRADEDADA
;
A
#
# COMPACT_ATOMS: atom_id res chain seq x y z
N MET A 1 -26.54 55.46 7.94
CA MET A 1 -27.09 55.43 6.57
C MET A 1 -27.87 54.12 6.41
N ARG A 2 -29.22 54.10 6.35
CA ARG A 2 -30.06 53.99 5.13
C ARG A 2 -29.52 52.91 4.17
N ARG A 3 -30.16 51.78 3.82
CA ARG A 3 -31.56 51.39 3.49
C ARG A 3 -31.69 49.85 3.63
N ALA A 4 -32.75 49.28 4.22
CA ALA A 4 -34.03 48.81 3.61
C ALA A 4 -33.96 47.55 2.71
N ARG A 5 -34.65 46.48 3.17
CA ARG A 5 -35.69 45.63 2.52
C ARG A 5 -35.43 45.18 1.06
N THR A 6 -35.62 43.90 0.70
CA THR A 6 -36.95 43.33 0.40
C THR A 6 -37.00 41.80 0.39
N THR A 7 -38.13 41.31 0.88
CA THR A 7 -38.81 40.01 0.71
C THR A 7 -38.95 39.52 -0.72
N GLY A 8 -38.91 38.19 -0.91
CA GLY A 8 -39.46 37.48 -2.06
C GLY A 8 -40.02 36.12 -1.65
N THR A 9 -41.34 35.97 -1.68
CA THR A 9 -42.12 34.74 -1.42
C THR A 9 -42.72 34.22 -2.72
N LYS A 10 -43.21 32.96 -2.70
CA LYS A 10 -44.15 32.28 -3.63
C LYS A 10 -43.44 31.43 -4.69
N ARG A 11 -43.84 30.19 -5.02
CA ARG A 11 -45.16 29.54 -4.99
C ARG A 11 -45.01 28.01 -5.10
N ALA A 12 -45.93 27.29 -4.47
CA ALA A 12 -46.17 25.86 -4.65
C ALA A 12 -46.80 25.55 -6.02
N ALA A 13 -46.53 24.37 -6.56
CA ALA A 13 -47.43 23.68 -7.48
C ALA A 13 -47.50 22.19 -7.06
N ARG A 14 -48.65 21.86 -6.49
CA ARG A 14 -49.15 20.49 -6.30
C ARG A 14 -49.76 20.04 -7.62
N TYR A 15 -49.48 18.82 -8.07
CA TYR A 15 -50.37 18.09 -8.96
C TYR A 15 -50.67 16.73 -8.33
N SER A 16 -51.94 16.57 -8.00
CA SER A 16 -52.56 15.36 -7.46
C SER A 16 -53.07 14.47 -8.61
N ILE A 17 -52.85 13.16 -8.47
CA ILE A 17 -53.82 12.03 -8.56
C ILE A 17 -54.62 11.96 -9.90
N THR A 18 -54.75 10.83 -10.64
CA THR A 18 -55.61 9.67 -10.31
C THR A 18 -55.57 8.57 -11.42
N ILE A 19 -55.57 7.29 -10.99
CA ILE A 19 -56.26 6.08 -11.54
C ILE A 19 -55.92 5.61 -12.97
N ALA A 20 -55.15 4.52 -13.13
CA ALA A 20 -55.52 3.09 -13.11
C ALA A 20 -56.20 2.56 -14.39
N ALA A 21 -55.54 1.59 -15.02
CA ALA A 21 -56.15 0.63 -15.92
C ALA A 21 -55.56 -0.76 -15.62
N LEU A 22 -56.46 -1.65 -15.20
CA LEU A 22 -56.27 -3.04 -14.79
C LEU A 22 -56.89 -3.92 -15.88
N ILE A 23 -56.12 -4.62 -16.73
CA ILE A 23 -56.53 -5.75 -17.60
C ILE A 23 -55.22 -6.41 -18.08
N ALA A 24 -54.97 -7.72 -18.11
CA ALA A 24 -55.60 -8.94 -17.61
C ALA A 24 -54.50 -10.03 -17.57
N ALA A 25 -54.73 -11.06 -16.77
CA ALA A 25 -53.90 -12.26 -16.68
C ALA A 25 -53.92 -13.07 -17.99
N ALA A 26 -52.75 -13.61 -18.38
CA ALA A 26 -52.66 -14.82 -19.18
C ALA A 26 -51.53 -15.68 -18.60
N ALA A 27 -51.92 -16.84 -18.08
CA ALA A 27 -51.04 -17.87 -17.57
C ALA A 27 -50.15 -18.41 -18.71
N ALA A 28 -48.85 -18.19 -18.59
CA ALA A 28 -47.84 -19.02 -19.21
C ALA A 28 -46.93 -19.48 -18.07
N THR A 29 -47.11 -20.72 -17.62
CA THR A 29 -46.19 -21.43 -16.74
C THR A 29 -44.92 -21.77 -17.51
N GLY A 30 -44.16 -20.75 -17.89
CA GLY A 30 -42.72 -20.89 -18.05
C GLY A 30 -42.13 -20.77 -16.66
N TRP A 31 -41.29 -21.73 -16.26
CA TRP A 31 -40.37 -21.53 -15.15
C TRP A 31 -39.52 -20.29 -15.48
N LEU A 32 -40.00 -19.12 -15.05
CA LEU A 32 -39.15 -17.97 -14.86
C LEU A 32 -38.22 -18.40 -13.74
N ALA A 33 -36.99 -18.74 -14.10
CA ALA A 33 -35.90 -18.75 -13.15
C ALA A 33 -36.05 -17.47 -12.31
N PRO A 34 -35.92 -17.54 -10.97
CA PRO A 34 -35.91 -16.33 -10.17
C PRO A 34 -34.94 -15.36 -10.84
N PRO A 35 -35.28 -14.05 -10.94
CA PRO A 35 -34.34 -13.07 -11.47
C PRO A 35 -33.01 -13.38 -10.80
N VAL A 36 -31.99 -13.71 -11.59
CA VAL A 36 -30.68 -14.14 -11.09
C VAL A 36 -30.33 -13.13 -10.03
N GLY A 37 -30.47 -13.55 -8.77
CA GLY A 37 -30.37 -12.64 -7.65
C GLY A 37 -29.02 -12.02 -7.77
N GLU A 38 -28.98 -10.69 -7.92
CA GLU A 38 -27.75 -9.93 -7.99
C GLU A 38 -26.87 -10.46 -6.86
N ALA A 39 -25.78 -11.14 -7.23
CA ALA A 39 -24.94 -11.82 -6.26
C ALA A 39 -24.62 -10.80 -5.17
N PRO A 40 -24.71 -11.16 -3.87
CA PRO A 40 -24.44 -10.21 -2.81
C PRO A 40 -23.13 -9.50 -3.13
N PRO A 41 -23.07 -8.17 -2.97
CA PRO A 41 -21.87 -7.42 -3.34
C PRO A 41 -20.67 -8.08 -2.68
N ALA A 42 -19.69 -8.48 -3.50
CA ALA A 42 -18.51 -9.15 -3.01
C ALA A 42 -17.90 -8.31 -1.88
N ASP A 43 -17.55 -8.97 -0.76
CA ASP A 43 -16.84 -8.36 0.35
C ASP A 43 -15.64 -7.54 -0.19
N PRO A 44 -15.57 -6.22 0.06
CA PRO A 44 -14.48 -5.38 -0.41
C PRO A 44 -13.10 -5.91 -0.04
N ASN A 45 -12.97 -6.55 1.12
CA ASN A 45 -11.71 -7.16 1.54
C ASN A 45 -11.37 -8.36 0.68
N ALA A 46 -12.36 -9.20 0.34
CA ALA A 46 -12.15 -10.34 -0.55
C ALA A 46 -11.75 -9.89 -1.96
N LEU A 47 -12.38 -8.82 -2.48
CA LEU A 47 -12.00 -8.24 -3.78
C LEU A 47 -10.58 -7.65 -3.74
N ALA A 48 -10.23 -6.91 -2.69
CA ALA A 48 -8.89 -6.36 -2.53
C ALA A 48 -7.83 -7.45 -2.38
N GLN A 49 -8.11 -8.51 -1.61
CA GLN A 49 -7.20 -9.65 -1.47
C GLN A 49 -7.02 -10.38 -2.80
N GLN A 50 -8.08 -10.54 -3.59
CA GLN A 50 -7.97 -11.07 -4.94
C GLN A 50 -7.09 -10.18 -5.84
N ALA A 51 -7.23 -8.86 -5.75
CA ALA A 51 -6.39 -7.93 -6.51
C ALA A 51 -4.91 -8.08 -6.13
N LEU A 52 -4.60 -8.22 -4.83
CA LEU A 52 -3.24 -8.43 -4.32
C LEU A 52 -2.63 -9.76 -4.80
N ASP A 53 -3.41 -10.85 -4.79
CA ASP A 53 -2.97 -12.16 -5.31
C ASP A 53 -2.65 -12.08 -6.81
N LEU A 54 -3.56 -11.48 -7.59
CA LEU A 54 -3.36 -11.26 -9.02
C LEU A 54 -2.11 -10.39 -9.28
N GLU A 55 -1.94 -9.31 -8.51
CA GLU A 55 -0.78 -8.41 -8.61
C GLU A 55 0.52 -9.15 -8.32
N GLY A 56 0.58 -9.97 -7.26
CA GLY A 56 1.76 -10.79 -6.95
C GLY A 56 2.13 -11.76 -8.07
N ARG A 57 1.13 -12.37 -8.73
CA ARG A 57 1.36 -13.24 -9.89
C ARG A 57 1.85 -12.48 -11.12
N VAL A 58 1.26 -11.32 -11.41
CA VAL A 58 1.70 -10.46 -12.52
C VAL A 58 3.11 -9.95 -12.28
N TYR A 59 3.42 -9.53 -11.05
CA TYR A 59 4.74 -9.10 -10.64
C TYR A 59 5.77 -10.23 -10.86
N HIS A 60 5.50 -11.45 -10.41
CA HIS A 60 6.38 -12.59 -10.66
C HIS A 60 6.61 -12.85 -12.17
N ALA A 61 5.55 -12.77 -12.97
CA ALA A 61 5.62 -12.92 -14.42
C ALA A 61 6.41 -11.77 -15.11
N ALA A 62 6.31 -10.55 -14.59
CA ALA A 62 7.06 -9.39 -15.05
C ALA A 62 8.54 -9.52 -14.70
N THR A 63 8.88 -9.74 -13.43
CA THR A 63 10.26 -9.90 -12.95
C THR A 63 11.00 -11.01 -13.69
N THR A 64 10.35 -12.15 -13.94
CA THR A 64 10.95 -13.24 -14.72
C THR A 64 11.35 -12.80 -16.14
N ARG A 65 10.50 -12.01 -16.80
CA ARG A 65 10.79 -11.48 -18.15
C ARG A 65 11.83 -10.36 -18.13
N GLU A 66 11.78 -9.49 -17.12
CA GLU A 66 12.77 -8.43 -16.91
C GLU A 66 14.15 -9.07 -16.74
N HIS A 67 14.28 -10.09 -15.87
CA HIS A 67 15.52 -10.84 -15.68
C HIS A 67 16.05 -11.43 -16.99
N HIS A 68 15.21 -12.14 -17.76
CA HIS A 68 15.62 -12.69 -19.06
C HIS A 68 16.08 -11.62 -20.05
N CYS A 69 15.41 -10.46 -20.06
CA CYS A 69 15.81 -9.33 -20.89
C CYS A 69 17.17 -8.76 -20.44
N MET A 70 17.36 -8.57 -19.13
CA MET A 70 18.61 -8.05 -18.57
C MET A 70 19.78 -9.01 -18.81
N GLU A 71 19.57 -10.32 -18.68
CA GLU A 71 20.56 -11.35 -19.01
C GLU A 71 20.96 -11.32 -20.49
N LYS A 72 20.00 -11.13 -21.41
CA LYS A 72 20.30 -10.93 -22.84
C LYS A 72 21.11 -9.68 -23.13
N GLN A 73 20.99 -8.65 -22.29
CA GLN A 73 21.79 -7.43 -22.36
C GLN A 73 23.14 -7.56 -21.65
N GLY A 74 23.45 -8.73 -21.08
CA GLY A 74 24.75 -9.03 -20.45
C GLY A 74 24.83 -8.64 -18.97
N PHE A 75 23.70 -8.31 -18.34
CA PHE A 75 23.63 -8.04 -16.90
C PHE A 75 23.34 -9.32 -16.13
N THR A 76 23.84 -9.40 -14.89
CA THR A 76 23.35 -10.41 -13.94
C THR A 76 22.00 -9.96 -13.41
N ALA A 77 20.98 -10.80 -13.50
CA ALA A 77 19.70 -10.52 -12.85
C ALA A 77 19.92 -10.46 -11.33
N HIS A 78 19.49 -9.37 -10.72
CA HIS A 78 19.49 -9.21 -9.27
C HIS A 78 18.06 -9.43 -8.80
N PRO A 79 17.79 -10.41 -7.91
CA PRO A 79 16.46 -10.52 -7.34
C PRO A 79 16.11 -9.18 -6.71
N ASP A 80 14.90 -8.69 -6.97
CA ASP A 80 14.36 -7.54 -6.24
C ASP A 80 14.35 -7.94 -4.75
N ASP A 81 15.29 -7.39 -3.99
CA ASP A 81 15.46 -7.70 -2.58
C ASP A 81 14.27 -7.11 -1.79
N ALA A 82 13.67 -8.00 -1.00
CA ALA A 82 12.72 -7.77 0.06
C ALA A 82 11.38 -7.11 -0.34
N ASP A 83 10.33 -7.91 -0.17
CA ASP A 83 9.00 -7.44 0.15
C ASP A 83 9.04 -6.59 1.44
N LEU A 84 9.28 -5.28 1.31
CA LEU A 84 9.30 -4.31 2.43
C LEU A 84 7.88 -4.02 2.98
N SER A 85 6.88 -4.85 2.65
CA SER A 85 5.46 -4.47 2.67
C SER A 85 4.79 -4.44 4.04
N ASP A 86 5.47 -4.83 5.12
CA ASP A 86 4.98 -4.58 6.47
C ASP A 86 6.13 -4.18 7.38
N TYR A 87 6.57 -2.93 7.25
CA TYR A 87 7.24 -2.23 8.34
C TYR A 87 6.32 -2.30 9.56
N ILE A 88 6.59 -3.25 10.46
CA ILE A 88 5.99 -3.28 11.78
C ILE A 88 6.55 -2.05 12.51
N LEU A 89 5.76 -0.99 12.54
CA LEU A 89 6.12 0.29 13.18
C LEU A 89 6.47 0.16 14.67
N VAL A 90 6.18 -0.97 15.30
CA VAL A 90 6.43 -1.22 16.73
C VAL A 90 6.99 -2.65 16.93
N PRO A 91 8.29 -2.83 17.19
CA PRO A 91 8.88 -4.16 17.42
C PRO A 91 8.27 -4.82 18.67
N THR A 92 8.12 -6.14 18.64
CA THR A 92 7.80 -6.93 19.84
C THR A 92 8.92 -6.82 20.86
N LEU A 93 8.65 -7.20 22.12
CA LEU A 93 9.68 -7.13 23.16
C LEU A 93 10.89 -8.00 22.80
N ASP A 94 10.64 -9.20 22.28
CA ASP A 94 11.70 -10.13 21.88
C ASP A 94 12.49 -9.57 20.69
N GLU A 95 11.80 -9.05 19.65
CA GLU A 95 12.45 -8.40 18.51
C GLU A 95 13.28 -7.18 18.94
N ALA A 96 12.77 -6.35 19.85
CA ALA A 96 13.48 -5.17 20.33
C ALA A 96 14.68 -5.52 21.20
N ALA A 97 14.59 -6.58 22.00
CA ALA A 97 15.70 -7.04 22.84
C ALA A 97 16.81 -7.70 22.01
N GLU A 98 16.46 -8.39 20.92
CA GLU A 98 17.41 -9.07 20.05
C GLU A 98 18.01 -8.11 19.01
N HIS A 99 17.19 -7.22 18.45
CA HIS A 99 17.53 -6.46 17.24
C HIS A 99 17.41 -4.94 17.36
N GLY A 100 16.81 -4.40 18.41
CA GLY A 100 16.62 -2.95 18.56
C GLY A 100 15.51 -2.42 17.65
N PHE A 101 15.72 -1.24 17.06
CA PHE A 101 14.86 -0.70 15.99
C PHE A 101 15.32 -1.14 14.61
N VAL A 102 16.59 -1.50 14.47
CA VAL A 102 17.18 -1.94 13.21
C VAL A 102 16.88 -3.42 12.99
N ASN A 103 15.86 -3.67 12.17
CA ASN A 103 15.69 -4.94 11.47
C ASN A 103 15.39 -4.66 9.99
N ALA A 104 16.14 -5.33 9.11
CA ALA A 104 16.03 -5.40 7.64
C ALA A 104 16.93 -4.49 6.77
N GLU A 105 17.16 -3.20 7.07
CA GLU A 105 17.90 -2.34 6.12
C GLU A 105 19.41 -2.66 6.04
N GLU A 106 20.05 -3.03 7.15
CA GLU A 106 21.49 -3.32 7.15
C GLU A 106 21.83 -4.70 6.54
N GLU A 107 20.89 -5.66 6.52
CA GLU A 107 21.04 -6.91 5.75
C GLU A 107 20.78 -6.69 4.25
N ALA A 108 19.81 -5.85 3.89
CA ALA A 108 19.53 -5.49 2.49
C ALA A 108 20.67 -4.69 1.83
N ALA A 109 21.48 -3.97 2.62
CA ALA A 109 22.63 -3.21 2.14
C ALA A 109 23.75 -4.09 1.54
N THR A 110 23.68 -5.42 1.68
CA THR A 110 24.61 -6.37 1.05
C THR A 110 24.03 -7.10 -0.15
N SER A 111 23.03 -6.54 -0.83
CA SER A 111 22.67 -7.04 -2.15
C SER A 111 23.92 -7.07 -3.04
N GLY A 112 24.10 -8.16 -3.78
CA GLY A 112 25.23 -8.27 -4.72
C GLY A 112 25.23 -7.16 -5.80
N PHE A 113 24.15 -6.37 -5.88
CA PHE A 113 24.00 -5.21 -6.75
C PHE A 113 24.60 -3.92 -6.15
N THR A 114 24.31 -3.57 -4.90
CA THR A 114 24.85 -2.34 -4.27
C THR A 114 26.38 -2.37 -4.16
N ALA A 115 26.96 -3.58 -4.08
CA ALA A 115 28.40 -3.79 -4.11
C ALA A 115 29.06 -3.60 -5.50
N LYS A 116 28.28 -3.42 -6.58
CA LYS A 116 28.82 -3.22 -7.94
C LYS A 116 29.34 -1.78 -8.10
N PRO A 117 30.31 -1.52 -9.00
CA PRO A 117 30.73 -0.16 -9.32
C PRO A 117 29.54 0.70 -9.78
N VAL A 118 29.53 1.99 -9.44
CA VAL A 118 28.46 2.94 -9.83
C VAL A 118 28.18 2.88 -11.34
N ALA A 119 29.23 2.84 -12.18
CA ALA A 119 29.08 2.72 -13.63
C ALA A 119 28.33 1.44 -14.09
N TYR A 120 28.40 0.34 -13.33
CA TYR A 120 27.59 -0.85 -13.60
C TYR A 120 26.13 -0.62 -13.22
N GLN A 121 25.89 -0.01 -12.05
CA GLN A 121 24.54 0.31 -11.57
C GLN A 121 23.83 1.26 -12.55
N ASP A 122 24.51 2.33 -12.99
CA ASP A 122 23.99 3.28 -13.98
C ASP A 122 23.64 2.60 -15.30
N ALA A 123 24.54 1.74 -15.81
CA ALA A 123 24.32 0.99 -17.04
C ALA A 123 23.15 0.01 -16.90
N TYR A 124 23.01 -0.63 -15.74
CA TYR A 124 21.92 -1.52 -15.41
C TYR A 124 20.58 -0.79 -15.43
N PHE A 125 20.43 0.32 -14.70
CA PHE A 125 19.18 1.08 -14.67
C PHE A 125 18.86 1.76 -16.01
N THR A 126 19.88 2.19 -16.75
CA THR A 126 19.70 2.65 -18.14
C THR A 126 19.14 1.55 -19.04
N ALA A 127 19.61 0.31 -18.93
CA ALA A 127 19.08 -0.82 -19.70
C ALA A 127 17.67 -1.25 -19.23
N LEU A 128 17.44 -1.20 -17.91
CA LEU A 128 16.17 -1.59 -17.29
C LEU A 128 15.04 -0.62 -17.64
N ALA A 129 15.25 0.69 -17.44
CA ALA A 129 14.19 1.70 -17.50
C ALA A 129 14.54 2.95 -18.34
N GLY A 130 15.80 3.12 -18.74
CA GLY A 130 16.25 4.20 -19.62
C GLY A 130 16.81 5.43 -18.88
N ASP A 131 16.89 5.37 -17.56
CA ASP A 131 17.42 6.45 -16.72
C ASP A 131 18.26 5.82 -15.59
N PRO A 132 19.54 6.23 -15.40
CA PRO A 132 20.39 5.71 -14.33
C PRO A 132 19.88 6.09 -12.93
N ASP A 133 19.15 7.20 -12.81
CA ASP A 133 18.54 7.65 -11.57
C ASP A 133 17.08 7.17 -11.47
N TRP A 134 16.70 6.17 -12.28
CA TRP A 134 15.33 5.66 -12.28
C TRP A 134 14.99 5.01 -10.95
N ASP A 135 14.18 5.71 -10.18
CA ASP A 135 13.48 5.17 -9.05
C ASP A 135 12.09 4.70 -9.50
N ARG A 136 11.76 3.43 -9.27
CA ARG A 136 10.42 2.86 -9.52
C ARG A 136 9.33 3.67 -8.79
N ALA A 137 9.66 4.32 -7.68
CA ALA A 137 8.75 5.20 -6.93
C ALA A 137 8.54 6.59 -7.57
N SER A 138 9.43 7.04 -8.48
CA SER A 138 9.28 8.33 -9.17
C SER A 138 8.08 8.36 -10.13
N GLY A 139 7.58 7.18 -10.53
CA GLY A 139 6.49 7.05 -11.51
C GLY A 139 6.87 7.47 -12.93
N ALA A 140 8.16 7.73 -13.21
CA ALA A 140 8.62 8.05 -14.55
C ALA A 140 8.39 6.85 -15.48
N PRO A 141 7.73 7.05 -16.64
CA PRO A 141 7.48 5.96 -17.57
C PRO A 141 8.81 5.45 -18.17
N PRO A 142 8.98 4.13 -18.35
CA PRO A 142 10.20 3.59 -18.92
C PRO A 142 10.38 4.07 -20.37
N LEU A 143 11.63 4.32 -20.77
CA LEU A 143 11.92 4.73 -22.15
C LEU A 143 11.69 3.58 -23.13
N PRO A 144 11.29 3.87 -24.39
CA PRO A 144 11.18 2.85 -25.43
C PRO A 144 12.44 2.01 -25.59
N GLY A 145 12.28 0.70 -25.78
CA GLY A 145 13.38 -0.23 -26.01
C GLY A 145 14.07 -0.77 -24.76
N THR A 146 13.75 -0.25 -23.57
CA THR A 146 14.25 -0.75 -22.28
C THR A 146 13.57 -2.07 -21.89
N CYS A 147 14.16 -2.84 -20.97
CA CYS A 147 13.57 -4.10 -20.54
C CYS A 147 12.18 -3.91 -19.90
N LEU A 148 12.03 -2.92 -19.03
CA LEU A 148 10.76 -2.63 -18.37
C LEU A 148 9.68 -2.19 -19.36
N ALA A 149 10.02 -1.35 -20.35
CA ALA A 149 9.08 -0.96 -21.40
C ALA A 149 8.61 -2.19 -22.22
N GLN A 150 9.53 -3.07 -22.61
CA GLN A 150 9.19 -4.28 -23.36
C GLN A 150 8.29 -5.23 -22.57
N VAL A 151 8.55 -5.39 -21.27
CA VAL A 151 7.73 -6.24 -20.39
C VAL A 151 6.34 -5.64 -20.21
N ASN A 152 6.25 -4.33 -19.96
CA ASN A 152 4.96 -3.64 -19.84
C ASN A 152 4.16 -3.72 -21.14
N GLU A 153 4.78 -3.49 -22.30
CA GLU A 153 4.11 -3.58 -23.60
C GLU A 153 3.52 -4.97 -23.84
N ARG A 154 4.21 -6.04 -23.42
CA ARG A 154 3.70 -7.42 -23.54
C ARG A 154 2.56 -7.70 -22.58
N LEU A 155 2.71 -7.34 -21.30
CA LEU A 155 1.71 -7.64 -20.28
C LEU A 155 0.48 -6.74 -20.43
N TYR A 156 0.68 -5.44 -20.57
CA TYR A 156 -0.39 -4.44 -20.51
C TYR A 156 -0.79 -3.88 -21.87
N GLY A 157 0.01 -4.10 -22.93
CA GLY A 157 -0.26 -3.52 -24.25
C GLY A 157 0.13 -2.05 -24.36
N ASP A 158 0.80 -1.52 -23.33
CA ASP A 158 1.35 -0.18 -23.24
C ASP A 158 2.67 -0.26 -22.46
N ARG A 159 3.63 0.61 -22.76
CA ARG A 159 4.90 0.73 -22.02
C ARG A 159 4.71 1.21 -20.58
N ILE A 160 3.61 1.90 -20.32
CA ILE A 160 3.27 2.40 -18.98
C ILE A 160 2.37 1.37 -18.30
N ALA A 161 2.86 0.77 -17.21
CA ALA A 161 2.03 -0.09 -16.38
C ALA A 161 0.84 0.72 -15.84
N PRO A 162 -0.37 0.13 -15.80
CA PRO A 162 -1.55 0.85 -15.35
C PRO A 162 -1.40 1.20 -13.86
N SER A 163 -2.00 2.30 -13.42
CA SER A 163 -1.85 2.75 -12.03
C SER A 163 -2.69 1.91 -11.07
N ARG A 164 -2.08 1.53 -9.95
CA ARG A 164 -2.75 0.83 -8.85
C ARG A 164 -3.89 1.70 -8.27
N PRO A 165 -5.03 1.12 -7.85
CA PRO A 165 -6.10 1.86 -7.19
C PRO A 165 -5.62 2.60 -5.94
N GLY A 166 -6.13 3.81 -5.70
CA GLY A 166 -5.74 4.64 -4.55
C GLY A 166 -6.01 4.00 -3.18
N ALA A 167 -6.83 2.95 -3.12
CA ALA A 167 -7.01 2.13 -1.91
C ALA A 167 -5.73 1.47 -1.40
N PHE A 168 -4.77 1.21 -2.29
CA PHE A 168 -3.51 0.56 -1.94
C PHE A 168 -2.36 1.54 -1.72
N ASP A 169 -2.62 2.84 -1.86
CA ASP A 169 -1.65 3.90 -1.56
C ASP A 169 -1.47 4.05 -0.03
N PRO A 170 -0.24 3.87 0.49
CA PRO A 170 0.05 4.04 1.91
C PRO A 170 -0.39 5.40 2.46
N ALA A 171 -0.26 6.49 1.70
CA ALA A 171 -0.62 7.83 2.15
C ALA A 171 -2.14 7.96 2.39
N ASN A 172 -2.95 7.34 1.53
CA ASN A 172 -4.41 7.30 1.72
C ASN A 172 -4.80 6.46 2.95
N GLN A 173 -4.08 5.38 3.22
CA GLN A 173 -4.29 4.56 4.42
C GLN A 173 -3.90 5.34 5.68
N GLU A 174 -2.73 5.98 5.68
CA GLU A 174 -2.20 6.77 6.79
C GLU A 174 -3.10 7.95 7.15
N ALA A 175 -3.57 8.70 6.16
CA ALA A 175 -4.50 9.81 6.37
C ALA A 175 -5.79 9.38 7.11
N LEU A 176 -6.22 8.13 6.95
CA LEU A 176 -7.44 7.63 7.61
C LEU A 176 -7.16 7.00 8.98
N PHE A 177 -6.14 6.15 9.12
CA PHE A 177 -5.95 5.45 10.39
C PHE A 177 -5.37 6.35 11.47
N THR A 178 -4.62 7.40 11.11
CA THR A 178 -4.04 8.37 12.08
C THR A 178 -5.11 9.22 12.78
N GLU A 179 -6.31 9.31 12.21
CA GLU A 179 -7.47 9.95 12.82
C GLU A 179 -8.28 9.02 13.74
N ASP A 180 -7.90 7.73 13.87
CA ASP A 180 -8.64 6.76 14.70
C ASP A 180 -8.51 7.11 16.20
N PRO A 181 -9.61 7.39 16.91
CA PRO A 181 -9.55 7.79 18.32
C PRO A 181 -8.88 6.76 19.22
N ARG A 182 -8.99 5.47 18.90
CA ARG A 182 -8.36 4.39 19.69
C ARG A 182 -6.85 4.43 19.55
N LEU A 183 -6.37 4.70 18.33
CA LEU A 183 -4.95 4.84 18.06
C LEU A 183 -4.39 6.09 18.75
N ILE A 184 -5.12 7.21 18.69
CA ILE A 184 -4.73 8.46 19.39
C ILE A 184 -4.59 8.21 20.89
N THR A 185 -5.58 7.57 21.53
CA THR A 185 -5.51 7.23 22.96
C THR A 185 -4.34 6.30 23.27
N ALA A 186 -4.12 5.26 22.46
CA ALA A 186 -3.00 4.34 22.69
C ALA A 186 -1.64 5.03 22.53
N TYR A 187 -1.50 6.00 21.62
CA TYR A 187 -0.32 6.85 21.53
C TYR A 187 -0.17 7.76 22.77
N ASP A 188 -1.24 8.35 23.28
CA ASP A 188 -1.19 9.14 24.51
C ASP A 188 -0.68 8.33 25.70
N ASP A 189 -1.21 7.12 25.88
CA ASP A 189 -0.83 6.20 26.95
C ASP A 189 0.61 5.69 26.77
N TRP A 190 1.00 5.35 25.53
CA TRP A 190 2.37 4.98 25.19
C TRP A 190 3.37 6.08 25.55
N ARG A 191 3.09 7.34 25.17
CA ARG A 191 3.94 8.49 25.48
C ARG A 191 4.03 8.73 26.98
N ALA A 192 2.90 8.63 27.69
CA ALA A 192 2.88 8.78 29.14
C ALA A 192 3.74 7.71 29.82
N CYS A 193 3.67 6.45 29.36
CA CYS A 193 4.53 5.38 29.83
C CYS A 193 6.00 5.66 29.57
N LEU A 194 6.36 6.07 28.35
CA LEU A 194 7.74 6.27 27.95
C LEU A 194 8.40 7.41 28.72
N ARG A 195 7.69 8.53 28.94
CA ARG A 195 8.15 9.61 29.83
C ARG A 195 8.40 9.15 31.26
N GLY A 196 7.68 8.12 31.72
CA GLY A 196 7.86 7.54 33.05
C GLY A 196 9.08 6.61 33.18
N LYS A 197 9.71 6.21 32.07
CA LYS A 197 10.82 5.25 32.03
C LYS A 197 12.22 5.85 32.09
N GLY A 198 12.36 7.17 31.89
CA GLY A 198 13.65 7.85 31.97
C GLY A 198 13.62 9.22 31.29
N ASP A 199 14.80 9.75 30.97
CA ASP A 199 14.99 11.02 30.26
C ASP A 199 14.77 10.87 28.74
N HIS A 200 13.74 10.12 28.35
CA HIS A 200 13.36 9.98 26.94
C HIS A 200 12.74 11.30 26.45
N PRO A 201 13.12 11.80 25.26
CA PRO A 201 12.40 12.89 24.61
C PRO A 201 10.89 12.61 24.48
N ASP A 202 10.09 13.68 24.37
CA ASP A 202 8.65 13.55 24.14
C ASP A 202 8.36 13.18 22.68
N PHE A 203 8.56 11.91 22.33
CA PHE A 203 8.29 11.39 21.00
C PHE A 203 6.79 11.40 20.71
N ALA A 204 6.38 11.97 19.58
CA ALA A 204 5.00 11.91 19.12
C ALA A 204 4.63 10.53 18.55
N THR A 205 5.60 9.83 17.96
CA THR A 205 5.41 8.54 17.29
C THR A 205 6.59 7.60 17.53
N VAL A 206 6.39 6.30 17.26
CA VAL A 206 7.50 5.32 17.33
C VAL A 206 8.57 5.58 16.26
N ASP A 207 8.18 6.10 15.09
CA ASP A 207 9.13 6.53 14.05
C ASP A 207 10.08 7.64 14.54
N GLN A 208 9.59 8.57 15.35
CA GLN A 208 10.45 9.60 15.96
C GLN A 208 11.42 9.00 17.00
N ALA A 209 11.00 7.99 17.77
CA ALA A 209 11.88 7.29 18.69
C ALA A 209 12.98 6.52 17.92
N ARG A 210 12.62 5.87 16.81
CA ARG A 210 13.57 5.21 15.90
C ARG A 210 14.59 6.19 15.33
N LYS A 211 14.13 7.30 14.73
CA LYS A 211 15.00 8.36 14.19
C LYS A 211 15.93 8.97 15.24
N HIS A 212 15.46 9.08 16.48
CA HIS A 212 16.32 9.51 17.59
C HIS A 212 17.41 8.47 17.89
N ALA A 213 17.08 7.19 17.82
CA ALA A 213 18.04 6.10 18.03
C ALA A 213 19.12 6.03 16.94
N GLU A 214 18.76 6.36 15.68
CA GLU A 214 19.73 6.48 14.57
C GLU A 214 20.84 7.50 14.91
N GLY A 215 20.49 8.61 15.57
CA GLY A 215 21.45 9.63 16.00
C GLY A 215 22.50 9.14 17.00
N PHE A 216 22.27 8.03 17.72
CA PHE A 216 23.29 7.46 18.61
C PHE A 216 24.55 7.03 17.85
N TYR A 217 24.42 6.65 16.58
CA TYR A 217 25.52 6.19 15.74
C TYR A 217 26.35 7.33 15.13
N GLU A 218 25.91 8.58 15.26
CA GLU A 218 26.68 9.74 14.79
C GLU A 218 27.77 10.16 15.79
N ASP A 219 27.46 10.03 17.09
CA ASP A 219 28.28 10.61 18.17
C ASP A 219 29.04 9.57 19.01
N ASP A 220 28.53 8.33 19.11
CA ASP A 220 29.10 7.28 19.95
C ASP A 220 29.86 6.23 19.13
N ASP A 221 30.69 5.41 19.80
CA ASP A 221 31.17 4.19 19.17
C ASP A 221 30.02 3.18 18.99
N TYR A 222 30.16 2.30 17.99
CA TYR A 222 29.11 1.34 17.62
C TYR A 222 28.58 0.52 18.80
N THR A 223 29.43 0.10 19.75
CA THR A 223 28.98 -0.75 20.87
C THR A 223 28.09 0.05 21.82
N GLU A 224 28.48 1.28 22.13
CA GLU A 224 27.70 2.17 22.98
C GLU A 224 26.41 2.64 22.30
N ALA A 225 26.47 3.02 21.02
CA ALA A 225 25.31 3.38 20.21
C ALA A 225 24.28 2.25 20.19
N ARG A 226 24.73 1.03 19.88
CA ARG A 226 23.89 -0.17 19.85
C ARG A 226 23.26 -0.47 21.20
N ARG A 227 24.01 -0.30 22.29
CA ARG A 227 23.49 -0.49 23.65
C ARG A 227 22.36 0.52 23.97
N LYS A 228 22.52 1.79 23.59
CA LYS A 228 21.50 2.83 23.78
C LYS A 228 20.26 2.58 22.92
N GLU A 229 20.46 2.18 21.67
CA GLU A 229 19.38 1.82 20.73
C GLU A 229 18.54 0.67 21.29
N LEU A 230 19.18 -0.44 21.68
CA LEU A 230 18.49 -1.60 22.25
C LEU A 230 17.70 -1.24 23.51
N ALA A 231 18.28 -0.43 24.39
CA ALA A 231 17.59 0.03 25.60
C ALA A 231 16.33 0.84 25.26
N LEU A 232 16.42 1.79 24.32
CA LEU A 232 15.26 2.58 23.88
C LEU A 232 14.21 1.71 23.18
N ALA A 233 14.62 0.77 22.32
CA ALA A 233 13.71 -0.14 21.63
C ALA A 233 12.93 -1.04 22.60
N VAL A 234 13.60 -1.55 23.63
CA VAL A 234 12.96 -2.33 24.70
C VAL A 234 11.93 -1.49 25.45
N ASP A 235 12.29 -0.27 25.87
CA ASP A 235 11.36 0.63 26.56
C ASP A 235 10.14 0.98 25.69
N VAL A 236 10.36 1.30 24.41
CA VAL A 236 9.29 1.54 23.44
C VAL A 236 8.37 0.34 23.33
N SER A 237 8.93 -0.88 23.24
CA SER A 237 8.16 -2.12 23.08
C SER A 237 7.36 -2.48 24.33
N VAL A 238 7.95 -2.30 25.52
CA VAL A 238 7.25 -2.48 26.80
C VAL A 238 6.09 -1.49 26.92
N CYS A 239 6.33 -0.21 26.65
CA CYS A 239 5.29 0.80 26.72
C CYS A 239 4.21 0.61 25.65
N ALA A 240 4.58 0.15 24.46
CA ALA A 240 3.61 -0.11 23.40
C ALA A 240 2.72 -1.32 23.72
N SER A 241 3.28 -2.36 24.32
CA SER A 241 2.52 -3.50 24.83
C SER A 241 1.59 -3.08 25.98
N GLY A 242 2.06 -2.25 26.92
CA GLY A 242 1.27 -1.79 28.06
C GLY A 242 0.12 -0.85 27.70
N SER A 243 0.27 -0.07 26.62
CA SER A 243 -0.76 0.85 26.09
C SER A 243 -1.70 0.21 25.06
N GLY A 244 -1.41 -1.02 24.62
CA GLY A 244 -2.15 -1.64 23.52
C GLY A 244 -1.95 -0.95 22.17
N LEU A 245 -0.83 -0.22 21.99
CA LEU A 245 -0.55 0.57 20.79
C LEU A 245 -0.51 -0.30 19.53
N ARG A 246 0.07 -1.50 19.61
CA ARG A 246 0.16 -2.41 18.45
C ARG A 246 -1.23 -2.85 17.99
N GLU A 247 -2.09 -3.26 18.92
CA GLU A 247 -3.45 -3.70 18.65
C GLU A 247 -4.30 -2.55 18.11
N ALA A 248 -4.19 -1.37 18.71
CA ALA A 248 -4.88 -0.17 18.24
C ALA A 248 -4.44 0.22 16.83
N TYR A 249 -3.14 0.18 16.54
CA TYR A 249 -2.58 0.48 15.22
C TYR A 249 -3.06 -0.50 14.16
N ARG A 250 -3.03 -1.81 14.44
CA ARG A 250 -3.56 -2.84 13.54
C ARG A 250 -5.04 -2.63 13.27
N ALA A 251 -5.85 -2.45 14.31
CA ALA A 251 -7.29 -2.24 14.17
C ALA A 251 -7.64 -0.95 13.41
N ALA A 252 -6.86 0.11 13.59
CA ALA A 252 -7.02 1.36 12.85
C ALA A 252 -6.68 1.18 11.35
N ARG A 253 -5.56 0.51 11.04
CA ARG A 253 -5.18 0.17 9.64
C ARG A 253 -6.23 -0.70 8.96
N GLU A 254 -6.72 -1.75 9.63
CA GLU A 254 -7.76 -2.63 9.09
C GLU A 254 -9.05 -1.86 8.79
N SER A 255 -9.48 -0.97 9.71
CA SER A 255 -10.63 -0.10 9.52
C SER A 255 -10.46 0.88 8.35
N ALA A 256 -9.28 1.50 8.24
CA ALA A 256 -8.94 2.40 7.13
C ALA A 256 -8.94 1.65 5.79
N ARG A 257 -8.32 0.46 5.72
CA ARG A 257 -8.32 -0.40 4.53
C ARG A 257 -9.73 -0.79 4.12
N ALA A 258 -10.56 -1.27 5.04
CA ALA A 258 -11.95 -1.61 4.74
C ALA A 258 -12.73 -0.40 4.16
N THR A 259 -12.54 0.78 4.74
CA THR A 259 -13.14 2.04 4.26
C THR A 259 -12.67 2.39 2.84
N LEU A 260 -11.37 2.26 2.58
CA LEU A 260 -10.79 2.53 1.26
C LEU A 260 -11.22 1.50 0.22
N TYR A 261 -11.25 0.22 0.57
CA TYR A 261 -11.69 -0.84 -0.36
C TYR A 261 -13.14 -0.66 -0.77
N GLU A 262 -14.02 -0.23 0.15
CA GLU A 262 -15.37 0.15 -0.20
C GLU A 262 -15.39 1.35 -1.15
N ARG A 263 -14.69 2.44 -0.78
CA ARG A 263 -14.64 3.68 -1.56
C ARG A 263 -14.10 3.48 -2.98
N PHE A 264 -13.10 2.62 -3.13
CA PHE A 264 -12.39 2.37 -4.38
C PHE A 264 -12.83 1.09 -5.08
N ARG A 265 -13.92 0.44 -4.64
CA ARG A 265 -14.39 -0.84 -5.18
C ARG A 265 -14.45 -0.88 -6.71
N PRO A 266 -15.01 0.12 -7.43
CA PRO A 266 -15.03 0.09 -8.90
C PRO A 266 -13.63 0.06 -9.53
N GLN A 267 -12.68 0.80 -8.96
CA GLN A 267 -11.29 0.83 -9.45
C GLN A 267 -10.59 -0.50 -9.18
N ILE A 268 -10.83 -1.12 -8.02
CA ILE A 268 -10.28 -2.44 -7.70
C ILE A 268 -10.83 -3.51 -8.65
N THR A 269 -12.12 -3.44 -9.02
CA THR A 269 -12.71 -4.34 -10.03
C THR A 269 -12.01 -4.20 -11.39
N THR A 270 -11.91 -2.98 -11.92
CA THR A 270 -11.21 -2.71 -13.19
C THR A 270 -9.75 -3.13 -13.14
N TRP A 271 -9.09 -2.92 -11.99
CA TRP A 271 -7.72 -3.38 -11.76
C TRP A 271 -7.60 -4.90 -11.82
N CYS A 272 -8.51 -5.64 -11.19
CA CYS A 272 -8.54 -7.11 -11.29
C CYS A 272 -8.69 -7.60 -12.73
N GLU A 273 -9.55 -6.96 -13.53
CA GLU A 273 -9.72 -7.30 -14.95
C GLU A 273 -8.44 -7.04 -15.76
N THR A 274 -7.78 -5.93 -15.46
CA THR A 274 -6.49 -5.55 -16.07
C THR A 274 -5.40 -6.58 -15.74
N LEU A 275 -5.28 -6.96 -14.47
CA LEU A 275 -4.29 -7.95 -14.03
C LEU A 275 -4.55 -9.34 -14.62
N ARG A 276 -5.82 -9.78 -14.73
CA ARG A 276 -6.15 -11.04 -15.39
C ARG A 276 -5.75 -11.03 -16.86
N THR A 277 -6.06 -9.95 -17.58
CA THR A 277 -5.66 -9.78 -18.98
C THR A 277 -4.13 -9.83 -19.14
N ALA A 278 -3.40 -9.24 -18.20
CA ALA A 278 -1.94 -9.30 -18.18
C ALA A 278 -1.40 -10.72 -17.95
N LEU A 279 -2.04 -11.49 -17.06
CA LEU A 279 -1.68 -12.90 -16.84
C LEU A 279 -2.00 -13.77 -18.06
N ASP A 280 -3.15 -13.58 -18.70
CA ASP A 280 -3.52 -14.33 -19.91
C ASP A 280 -2.46 -14.12 -21.01
N ARG A 281 -2.01 -12.87 -21.22
CA ARG A 281 -0.91 -12.56 -22.14
C ARG A 281 0.43 -13.14 -21.68
N ALA A 282 0.67 -13.18 -20.37
CA ALA A 282 1.87 -13.78 -19.83
C ALA A 282 1.92 -15.30 -20.12
N ASP A 283 0.79 -15.97 -20.09
CA ASP A 283 0.72 -17.41 -20.36
C ASP A 283 0.85 -17.69 -21.87
N GLU A 284 0.22 -16.89 -22.74
CA GLU A 284 0.36 -16.98 -24.20
C GLU A 284 1.83 -16.83 -24.67
N ASP A 285 2.57 -15.90 -24.06
CA ASP A 285 3.99 -15.65 -24.35
C ASP A 285 4.91 -16.81 -23.89
N ALA A 286 4.50 -17.58 -22.87
CA ALA A 286 5.31 -18.68 -22.35
C ALA A 286 5.30 -19.91 -23.27
N ASP A 287 4.27 -20.04 -24.11
CA ASP A 287 4.10 -21.12 -25.08
C ASP A 287 4.72 -20.80 -26.47
N ALA A 288 5.20 -19.57 -26.68
CA ALA A 288 5.74 -19.06 -27.94
C ALA A 288 7.27 -19.14 -28.05
#